data_AF-A0A7G3FMX2-F1
#
_entry.id   AF-A0A7G3FMX2-F1
#
_cell.length_a   1.000
_cell.length_b   1.000
_cell.length_c   1.000
_cell.angle_alpha   90.00
_cell.angle_beta   90.00
_cell.angle_gamma   90.00
#
_symmetry.space_group_name_H-M   'P 1'
#
loop_
_entity.id
_entity.type
_entity.pdbx_description
1 polymer ?
#
loop_
_entity_poly.entity_id
_entity_poly.type
_entity_poly.pdbx_seq_one_letter_code
_entity_poly.pdbx_strand_id
1 'polypeptide(L)'
;MPWCNSTDYRSSLLSYSTHIVEVYLIRHTTPKVAKGICYGRTDLNLAESYREEFAQVKRLLPSSFDAVYSSPLRRCSQLAHHLSEDIQFAEELKEVNFGLWEMKEWSGINSKELNKWMDDFVHVRPPEGESLIDLLSRTLNFWENLASQKYQQVAICAHAGPIRCILGEVLGIPPQKLFGIGQSYGGVSMVNIKFGQPQVEYINRV
;
A
#
# COMPACT_ATOMS: atom_id res chain seq x y z
N MET A 1 23.18 62.54 -7.11
CA MET A 1 23.72 61.90 -5.89
C MET A 1 23.40 62.78 -4.69
N PRO A 2 23.13 62.29 -3.46
CA PRO A 2 23.38 60.93 -2.93
C PRO A 2 22.15 60.25 -2.26
N TRP A 3 21.96 58.93 -2.44
CA TRP A 3 22.30 57.76 -1.58
C TRP A 3 21.32 57.40 -0.43
N CYS A 4 20.67 56.24 -0.62
CA CYS A 4 20.39 55.09 0.28
C CYS A 4 19.90 55.29 1.72
N ASN A 5 18.80 54.59 2.08
CA ASN A 5 18.91 53.47 3.00
C ASN A 5 17.76 52.46 2.85
N SER A 6 18.16 51.26 2.45
CA SER A 6 17.46 49.97 2.59
C SER A 6 17.27 49.60 4.06
N THR A 7 16.13 49.01 4.41
CA THR A 7 16.05 48.03 5.51
C THR A 7 14.84 47.11 5.31
N ASP A 8 15.16 45.84 5.09
CA ASP A 8 14.45 44.61 5.47
C ASP A 8 12.98 44.39 5.06
N TYR A 9 12.82 43.89 3.84
CA TYR A 9 11.81 42.88 3.51
C TYR A 9 12.47 41.50 3.28
N ARG A 10 13.24 41.03 4.27
CA ARG A 10 13.85 39.68 4.28
C ARG A 10 13.57 38.98 5.60
N SER A 11 12.33 38.54 5.78
CA SER A 11 11.89 37.60 6.83
C SER A 11 10.36 37.56 6.71
N SER A 12 9.71 36.64 6.02
CA SER A 12 9.71 35.20 6.28
C SER A 12 9.28 34.46 5.01
N LEU A 13 10.22 34.12 4.13
CA LEU A 13 9.99 32.97 3.26
C LEU A 13 10.19 31.76 4.16
N LEU A 14 9.07 31.20 4.64
CA LEU A 14 9.04 29.84 5.16
C LEU A 14 9.87 28.99 4.19
N SER A 15 10.94 28.40 4.71
CA SER A 15 11.72 27.39 4.02
C SER A 15 10.78 26.21 3.75
N TYR A 16 9.97 26.32 2.71
CA TYR A 16 9.24 25.19 2.18
C TYR A 16 10.32 24.28 1.59
N SER A 17 10.61 23.23 2.35
CA SER A 17 11.45 22.15 1.89
C SER A 17 10.93 21.70 0.52
N THR A 18 11.74 21.79 -0.53
CA THR A 18 11.44 21.27 -1.88
C THR A 18 11.50 19.74 -1.91
N HIS A 19 11.38 19.10 -0.75
CA HIS A 19 11.61 17.69 -0.55
C HIS A 19 10.38 16.93 -1.01
N ILE A 20 10.54 16.21 -2.11
CA ILE A 20 9.54 15.33 -2.68
C ILE A 20 9.86 13.94 -2.15
N VAL A 21 8.85 13.27 -1.59
CA VAL A 21 8.97 11.85 -1.23
C VAL A 21 8.23 11.04 -2.27
N GLU A 22 8.94 10.17 -2.97
CA GLU A 22 8.38 9.21 -3.92
C GLU A 22 8.11 7.90 -3.18
N VAL A 23 6.84 7.51 -3.10
CA VAL A 23 6.42 6.29 -2.40
C VAL A 23 5.86 5.28 -3.41
N TYR A 24 6.54 4.15 -3.52
CA TYR A 24 6.21 3.06 -4.42
C TYR A 24 5.42 2.00 -3.67
N LEU A 25 4.13 1.88 -4.01
CA LEU A 25 3.22 0.86 -3.47
C LEU A 25 3.27 -0.36 -4.37
N ILE A 26 3.80 -1.47 -3.86
CA ILE A 26 4.11 -2.67 -4.64
C ILE A 26 3.25 -3.81 -4.11
N ARG A 27 2.33 -4.31 -4.94
CA ARG A 27 1.61 -5.54 -4.60
C ARG A 27 2.53 -6.73 -4.78
N HIS A 28 2.47 -7.69 -3.86
CA HIS A 28 3.12 -8.99 -4.05
C HIS A 28 2.77 -9.64 -5.40
N THR A 29 3.66 -10.49 -5.89
CA THR A 29 3.50 -11.33 -7.08
C THR A 29 2.50 -12.47 -6.85
N THR A 30 2.22 -13.27 -7.87
CA THR A 30 1.20 -14.31 -7.82
C THR A 30 1.44 -15.28 -6.64
N PRO A 31 0.49 -15.44 -5.71
CA PRO A 31 0.59 -16.40 -4.63
C PRO A 31 0.32 -17.83 -5.13
N LYS A 32 0.93 -18.83 -4.48
CA LYS A 32 0.70 -20.26 -4.73
C LYS A 32 -0.61 -20.71 -4.08
N VAL A 33 -1.72 -20.37 -4.71
CA VAL A 33 -3.07 -20.73 -4.27
C VAL A 33 -4.00 -20.86 -5.48
N ALA A 34 -4.95 -21.79 -5.41
CA ALA A 34 -5.92 -21.97 -6.48
C ALA A 34 -6.82 -20.72 -6.64
N LYS A 35 -7.28 -20.46 -7.86
CA LYS A 35 -8.26 -19.41 -8.13
C LYS A 35 -9.56 -19.71 -7.37
N GLY A 36 -10.23 -18.67 -6.89
CA GLY A 36 -11.50 -18.81 -6.17
C GLY A 36 -11.35 -19.14 -4.68
N ILE A 37 -10.14 -19.29 -4.16
CA ILE A 37 -9.90 -19.43 -2.73
C ILE A 37 -9.87 -18.05 -2.06
N CYS A 38 -10.60 -17.91 -0.96
CA CYS A 38 -10.53 -16.77 -0.06
C CYS A 38 -9.25 -16.85 0.75
N TYR A 39 -8.41 -15.81 0.71
CA TYR A 39 -7.23 -15.72 1.55
C TYR A 39 -6.95 -14.26 1.89
N GLY A 40 -6.47 -14.08 3.10
CA GLY A 40 -6.23 -12.78 3.70
C GLY A 40 -4.88 -12.78 4.36
N ARG A 41 -4.83 -13.15 5.64
CA ARG A 41 -3.62 -13.26 6.46
C ARG A 41 -2.93 -14.61 6.39
N THR A 42 -3.56 -15.68 5.85
CA THR A 42 -2.86 -16.95 5.59
C THR A 42 -1.50 -16.69 4.95
N ASP A 43 -0.44 -17.24 5.53
CA ASP A 43 0.93 -17.02 5.06
C ASP A 43 1.27 -17.96 3.89
N LEU A 44 0.81 -17.57 2.69
CA LEU A 44 1.00 -18.31 1.46
C LEU A 44 2.38 -18.07 0.84
N ASN A 45 2.94 -19.13 0.26
CA ASN A 45 4.10 -19.04 -0.61
C ASN A 45 3.74 -18.38 -1.95
N LEU A 46 4.76 -17.99 -2.72
CA LEU A 46 4.61 -17.47 -4.07
C LEU A 46 4.59 -18.60 -5.11
N ALA A 47 3.98 -18.32 -6.25
CA ALA A 47 3.94 -19.22 -7.40
C ALA A 47 5.33 -19.38 -8.02
N GLU A 48 5.48 -20.40 -8.88
CA GLU A 48 6.76 -20.70 -9.54
C GLU A 48 7.18 -19.58 -10.51
N SER A 49 6.22 -18.81 -11.04
CA SER A 49 6.43 -17.61 -11.89
C SER A 49 7.05 -16.42 -11.16
N TYR A 50 7.35 -16.55 -9.86
CA TYR A 50 7.81 -15.44 -9.03
C TYR A 50 9.03 -14.72 -9.60
N ARG A 51 10.04 -15.45 -10.06
CA ARG A 51 11.30 -14.84 -10.50
C ARG A 51 11.09 -13.99 -11.75
N GLU A 52 10.28 -14.46 -12.67
CA GLU A 52 9.92 -13.75 -13.89
C GLU A 52 9.09 -12.51 -13.56
N GLU A 53 8.06 -12.64 -12.72
CA GLU A 53 7.21 -11.52 -12.30
C GLU A 53 8.03 -10.45 -11.55
N PHE A 54 8.89 -10.86 -10.61
CA PHE A 54 9.77 -9.93 -9.90
C PHE A 54 10.69 -9.15 -10.84
N ALA A 55 11.23 -9.80 -11.87
CA ALA A 55 12.04 -9.11 -12.88
C ALA A 55 11.23 -8.05 -13.67
N GLN A 56 9.90 -8.19 -13.78
CA GLN A 56 9.02 -7.17 -14.35
C GLN A 56 8.83 -6.01 -13.38
N VAL A 57 8.49 -6.32 -12.12
CA VAL A 57 8.38 -5.32 -11.04
C VAL A 57 9.64 -4.46 -10.98
N LYS A 58 10.82 -5.08 -10.95
CA LYS A 58 12.11 -4.39 -10.83
C LYS A 58 12.36 -3.36 -11.94
N ARG A 59 11.81 -3.54 -13.14
CA ARG A 59 11.95 -2.56 -14.24
C ARG A 59 11.13 -1.29 -14.04
N LEU A 60 10.13 -1.33 -13.16
CA LEU A 60 9.27 -0.20 -12.82
C LEU A 60 9.79 0.60 -11.62
N LEU A 61 10.82 0.09 -10.93
CA LEU A 61 11.36 0.66 -9.71
C LEU A 61 12.69 1.38 -9.98
N PRO A 62 13.04 2.38 -9.15
CA PRO A 62 14.38 2.96 -9.15
C PRO A 62 15.43 1.93 -8.70
N SER A 63 16.71 2.29 -8.85
CA SER A 63 17.82 1.40 -8.49
C SER A 63 17.98 1.19 -6.99
N SER A 64 17.50 2.11 -6.15
CA SER A 64 17.65 2.06 -4.70
C SER A 64 16.52 2.81 -3.99
N PHE A 65 16.27 2.46 -2.73
CA PHE A 65 15.33 3.12 -1.83
C PHE A 65 16.05 3.54 -0.55
N ASP A 66 15.61 4.64 0.05
CA ASP A 66 16.10 5.06 1.39
C ASP A 66 15.46 4.22 2.50
N ALA A 67 14.26 3.70 2.25
CA ALA A 67 13.55 2.82 3.16
C ALA A 67 12.70 1.81 2.39
N VAL A 68 12.67 0.58 2.91
CA VAL A 68 11.79 -0.48 2.42
C VAL A 68 10.93 -0.95 3.59
N TYR A 69 9.63 -0.77 3.44
CA TYR A 69 8.62 -1.31 4.34
C TYR A 69 7.95 -2.51 3.70
N SER A 70 7.57 -3.48 4.52
CA SER A 70 6.88 -4.67 4.02
C SER A 70 5.87 -5.20 5.00
N SER A 71 4.76 -5.72 4.48
CA SER A 71 3.98 -6.70 5.23
C SER A 71 4.88 -7.90 5.58
N PRO A 72 4.83 -8.42 6.81
CA PRO A 72 5.66 -9.57 7.19
C PRO A 72 5.25 -10.90 6.53
N LEU A 73 4.07 -10.99 5.91
CA LEU A 73 3.64 -12.18 5.17
C LEU A 73 4.58 -12.47 3.99
N ARG A 74 4.93 -13.75 3.78
CA ARG A 74 5.98 -14.24 2.88
C ARG A 74 5.91 -13.66 1.48
N ARG A 75 4.70 -13.57 0.92
CA ARG A 75 4.47 -13.02 -0.42
C ARG A 75 4.93 -11.57 -0.58
N CYS A 76 4.92 -10.76 0.48
CA CYS A 76 5.46 -9.40 0.48
C CYS A 76 6.92 -9.37 0.93
N SER A 77 7.27 -10.11 1.99
CA SER A 77 8.63 -10.09 2.54
C SER A 77 9.67 -10.64 1.58
N GLN A 78 9.35 -11.67 0.80
CA GLN A 78 10.25 -12.18 -0.24
C GLN A 78 10.57 -11.13 -1.31
N LEU A 79 9.59 -10.31 -1.70
CA LEU A 79 9.82 -9.21 -2.65
C LEU A 79 10.71 -8.14 -2.02
N ALA A 80 10.41 -7.74 -0.77
CA ALA A 80 11.18 -6.74 -0.05
C ALA A 80 12.65 -7.13 0.15
N HIS A 81 12.95 -8.41 0.37
CA HIS A 81 14.32 -8.94 0.47
C HIS A 81 15.15 -8.80 -0.83
N HIS A 82 14.52 -8.56 -1.97
CA HIS A 82 15.26 -8.21 -3.19
C HIS A 82 15.50 -6.70 -3.36
N LEU A 83 14.85 -5.87 -2.55
CA LEU A 83 14.95 -4.41 -2.61
C LEU A 83 15.92 -3.86 -1.56
N SER A 84 16.01 -4.50 -0.39
CA SER A 84 16.89 -4.10 0.71
C SER A 84 17.22 -5.27 1.62
N GLU A 85 18.39 -5.22 2.27
CA GLU A 85 18.74 -6.08 3.41
C GLU A 85 18.13 -5.55 4.72
N ASP A 86 18.00 -4.22 4.84
CA ASP A 86 17.36 -3.56 5.98
C ASP A 86 15.88 -3.28 5.65
N ILE A 87 14.99 -4.09 6.20
CA ILE A 87 13.55 -4.05 5.94
C ILE A 87 12.80 -3.75 7.22
N GLN A 88 11.91 -2.78 7.15
CA GLN A 88 11.00 -2.43 8.22
C GLN A 88 9.68 -3.19 8.05
N PHE A 89 9.49 -4.26 8.82
CA PHE A 89 8.24 -5.03 8.79
C PHE A 89 7.14 -4.32 9.57
N ALA A 90 6.00 -4.08 8.91
CA ALA A 90 4.84 -3.41 9.50
C ALA A 90 3.62 -4.35 9.48
N GLU A 91 3.07 -4.62 10.66
CA GLU A 91 1.87 -5.45 10.84
C GLU A 91 0.63 -4.79 10.23
N GLU A 92 0.60 -3.47 10.25
CA GLU A 92 -0.39 -2.59 9.65
C GLU A 92 -0.51 -2.75 8.13
N LEU A 93 0.49 -3.34 7.48
CA LEU A 93 0.49 -3.62 6.05
C LEU A 93 -0.03 -5.02 5.69
N LYS A 94 -0.41 -5.87 6.65
CA LYS A 94 -1.00 -7.18 6.35
C LYS A 94 -2.30 -7.02 5.56
N GLU A 95 -2.63 -8.00 4.73
CA GLU A 95 -3.93 -8.04 4.05
C GLU A 95 -5.07 -8.17 5.07
N VAL A 96 -6.30 -7.88 4.62
CA VAL A 96 -7.52 -8.12 5.39
C VAL A 96 -7.55 -9.54 5.95
N ASN A 97 -7.89 -9.70 7.24
CA ASN A 97 -8.16 -10.98 7.88
C ASN A 97 -9.54 -11.47 7.48
N PHE A 98 -9.61 -12.55 6.71
CA PHE A 98 -10.90 -13.15 6.37
C PHE A 98 -11.39 -14.17 7.42
N GLY A 99 -10.64 -14.37 8.52
CA GLY A 99 -11.04 -15.19 9.65
C GLY A 99 -11.37 -16.62 9.24
N LEU A 100 -12.54 -17.10 9.65
CA LEU A 100 -13.01 -18.47 9.33
C LEU A 100 -13.27 -18.71 7.84
N TRP A 101 -13.21 -17.69 6.98
CA TRP A 101 -13.31 -17.85 5.53
C TRP A 101 -11.98 -18.17 4.86
N GLU A 102 -10.86 -17.96 5.54
CA GLU A 102 -9.55 -18.23 4.96
C GLU A 102 -9.39 -19.68 4.50
N MET A 103 -8.79 -19.83 3.33
CA MET A 103 -8.55 -21.09 2.63
C MET A 103 -9.81 -21.88 2.23
N LYS A 104 -11.00 -21.27 2.31
CA LYS A 104 -12.22 -21.81 1.71
C LYS A 104 -12.42 -21.26 0.31
N GLU A 105 -13.10 -22.04 -0.53
CA GLU A 105 -13.60 -21.50 -1.80
C GLU A 105 -14.68 -20.45 -1.53
N TRP A 106 -14.65 -19.33 -2.26
CA TRP A 106 -15.69 -18.30 -2.19
C TRP A 106 -17.08 -18.88 -2.46
N SER A 107 -17.19 -19.84 -3.38
CA SER A 107 -18.42 -20.60 -3.70
C SER A 107 -18.92 -21.48 -2.56
N GLY A 108 -18.04 -21.86 -1.63
CA GLY A 108 -18.36 -22.70 -0.47
C GLY A 108 -18.74 -21.92 0.78
N ILE A 109 -18.60 -20.59 0.78
CA ILE A 109 -19.02 -19.75 1.91
C ILE A 109 -20.55 -19.66 1.92
N ASN A 110 -21.14 -19.66 3.13
CA ASN A 110 -22.59 -19.55 3.29
C ASN A 110 -23.12 -18.30 2.57
N SER A 111 -24.05 -18.48 1.63
CA SER A 111 -24.52 -17.39 0.77
C SER A 111 -25.20 -16.26 1.53
N LYS A 112 -25.88 -16.54 2.66
CA LYS A 112 -26.50 -15.48 3.48
C LYS A 112 -25.44 -14.62 4.16
N GLU A 113 -24.37 -15.24 4.68
CA GLU A 113 -23.26 -14.52 5.29
C GLU A 113 -22.47 -13.73 4.25
N LEU A 114 -22.19 -14.36 3.10
CA LEU A 114 -21.48 -13.72 2.01
C LEU A 114 -22.24 -12.52 1.46
N ASN A 115 -23.55 -12.65 1.22
CA ASN A 115 -24.38 -11.54 0.73
C ASN A 115 -24.40 -10.39 1.73
N LYS A 116 -24.58 -10.67 3.03
CA LYS A 116 -24.54 -9.66 4.08
C LYS A 116 -23.20 -8.91 4.09
N TRP A 117 -22.09 -9.63 3.92
CA TRP A 117 -20.78 -9.01 3.80
C TRP A 117 -20.62 -8.22 2.51
N MET A 118 -21.10 -8.71 1.36
CA MET A 118 -21.03 -7.99 0.09
C MET A 118 -21.83 -6.68 0.11
N ASP A 119 -22.98 -6.67 0.77
CA ASP A 119 -23.84 -5.49 0.90
C ASP A 119 -23.21 -4.37 1.75
N ASP A 120 -22.35 -4.73 2.71
CA ASP A 120 -21.66 -3.78 3.58
C ASP A 120 -20.28 -4.31 4.04
N PHE A 121 -19.38 -4.55 3.08
CA PHE A 121 -18.03 -5.03 3.38
C PHE A 121 -17.19 -3.98 4.12
N VAL A 122 -17.69 -2.74 4.18
CA VAL A 122 -17.05 -1.63 4.89
C VAL A 122 -17.09 -1.90 6.39
N HIS A 123 -18.25 -2.31 6.92
CA HIS A 123 -18.47 -2.47 8.35
C HIS A 123 -18.69 -3.92 8.79
N VAL A 124 -19.18 -4.79 7.90
CA VAL A 124 -19.41 -6.21 8.23
C VAL A 124 -18.08 -6.96 8.23
N ARG A 125 -17.82 -7.67 9.33
CA ARG A 125 -16.66 -8.55 9.47
C ARG A 125 -17.03 -9.97 9.03
N PRO A 126 -16.15 -10.68 8.28
CA PRO A 126 -16.17 -12.14 8.25
C PRO A 126 -16.09 -12.70 9.68
N PRO A 127 -16.61 -13.91 9.96
CA PRO A 127 -16.49 -14.51 11.28
C PRO A 127 -15.02 -14.63 11.71
N GLU A 128 -14.67 -14.10 12.88
CA GLU A 128 -13.29 -14.00 13.39
C GLU A 128 -12.32 -13.24 12.48
N GLY A 129 -12.85 -12.44 11.55
CA GLY A 129 -12.10 -11.62 10.60
C GLY A 129 -12.08 -10.13 10.96
N GLU A 130 -11.62 -9.33 10.02
CA GLU A 130 -11.65 -7.87 10.08
C GLU A 130 -12.48 -7.28 8.93
N SER A 131 -13.03 -6.10 9.14
CA SER A 131 -13.77 -5.34 8.14
C SER A 131 -12.83 -4.42 7.37
N LEU A 132 -13.31 -3.81 6.28
CA LEU A 132 -12.50 -2.82 5.57
C LEU A 132 -12.19 -1.60 6.45
N ILE A 133 -13.08 -1.16 7.34
CA ILE A 133 -12.79 -0.02 8.20
C ILE A 133 -11.65 -0.33 9.19
N ASP A 134 -11.57 -1.56 9.70
CA ASP A 134 -10.46 -1.99 10.55
C ASP A 134 -9.12 -1.95 9.79
N LEU A 135 -9.11 -2.47 8.57
CA LEU A 135 -7.95 -2.42 7.67
C LEU A 135 -7.55 -0.96 7.35
N LEU A 136 -8.54 -0.10 7.05
CA LEU A 136 -8.33 1.30 6.72
C LEU A 136 -7.67 2.02 7.90
N SER A 137 -8.22 1.90 9.12
CA SER A 137 -7.67 2.55 10.30
C SER A 137 -6.20 2.20 10.55
N ARG A 138 -5.84 0.91 10.53
CA ARG A 138 -4.44 0.52 10.76
C ARG A 138 -3.50 0.94 9.62
N THR A 139 -3.98 0.85 8.37
CA THR A 139 -3.16 1.21 7.20
C THR A 139 -2.90 2.71 7.14
N LEU A 140 -3.89 3.54 7.44
CA LEU A 140 -3.73 4.99 7.41
C LEU A 140 -2.87 5.51 8.57
N ASN A 141 -2.96 4.89 9.75
CA ASN A 141 -2.02 5.18 10.84
C ASN A 141 -0.56 4.91 10.42
N PHE A 142 -0.30 3.81 9.73
CA PHE A 142 1.02 3.55 9.15
C PHE A 142 1.42 4.61 8.12
N TRP A 143 0.51 4.95 7.20
CA TRP A 143 0.74 5.93 6.14
C TRP A 143 1.08 7.33 6.68
N GLU A 144 0.33 7.82 7.67
CA GLU A 144 0.57 9.12 8.32
C GLU A 144 1.94 9.17 9.01
N ASN A 145 2.33 8.10 9.71
CA ASN A 145 3.63 7.99 10.34
C ASN A 145 4.77 8.01 9.31
N LEU A 146 4.60 7.32 8.17
CA LEU A 146 5.57 7.31 7.07
C LEU A 146 5.68 8.68 6.41
N ALA A 147 4.57 9.36 6.16
CA ALA A 147 4.53 10.69 5.55
C ALA A 147 5.26 11.75 6.39
N SER A 148 5.42 11.53 7.70
CA SER A 148 6.19 12.41 8.59
C SER A 148 7.72 12.20 8.54
N GLN A 149 8.19 11.12 7.89
CA GLN A 149 9.61 10.79 7.81
C GLN A 149 10.33 11.57 6.69
N LYS A 150 11.65 11.70 6.82
CA LYS A 150 12.50 12.41 5.85
C LYS A 150 13.20 11.45 4.88
N TYR A 151 12.41 10.78 4.04
CA TYR A 151 12.92 9.91 2.95
C TYR A 151 12.79 10.59 1.59
N GLN A 152 13.58 10.22 0.58
CA GLN A 152 13.38 10.64 -0.81
C GLN A 152 12.60 9.58 -1.60
N GLN A 153 12.99 8.30 -1.47
CA GLN A 153 12.38 7.17 -2.18
C GLN A 153 12.07 6.04 -1.20
N VAL A 154 10.80 5.65 -1.13
CA VAL A 154 10.32 4.60 -0.21
C VAL A 154 9.61 3.51 -1.00
N ALA A 155 9.96 2.25 -0.73
CA ALA A 155 9.20 1.09 -1.21
C ALA A 155 8.28 0.56 -0.11
N ILE A 156 7.03 0.26 -0.44
CA ILE A 156 6.06 -0.40 0.43
C ILE A 156 5.59 -1.67 -0.27
N CYS A 157 6.04 -2.82 0.21
CA CYS A 157 5.63 -4.13 -0.28
C CYS A 157 4.40 -4.62 0.50
N ALA A 158 3.22 -4.64 -0.14
CA ALA A 158 1.96 -4.90 0.53
C ALA A 158 0.99 -5.73 -0.34
N HIS A 159 -0.28 -5.76 0.06
CA HIS A 159 -1.36 -6.50 -0.60
C HIS A 159 -2.38 -5.53 -1.20
N ALA A 160 -3.39 -6.06 -1.89
CA ALA A 160 -4.35 -5.21 -2.58
C ALA A 160 -5.16 -4.35 -1.62
N GLY A 161 -5.55 -4.86 -0.44
CA GLY A 161 -6.30 -4.11 0.56
C GLY A 161 -5.57 -2.85 1.05
N PRO A 162 -4.41 -2.98 1.73
CA PRO A 162 -3.65 -1.82 2.22
C PRO A 162 -3.33 -0.80 1.12
N ILE A 163 -2.94 -1.25 -0.08
CA ILE A 163 -2.64 -0.36 -1.20
C ILE A 163 -3.89 0.44 -1.61
N ARG A 164 -5.05 -0.21 -1.67
CA ARG A 164 -6.32 0.48 -1.95
C ARG A 164 -6.68 1.49 -0.86
N CYS A 165 -6.44 1.18 0.42
CA CYS A 165 -6.69 2.13 1.50
C CYS A 165 -5.82 3.38 1.35
N ILE A 166 -4.52 3.23 1.07
CA ILE A 166 -3.62 4.38 0.85
C ILE A 166 -4.05 5.18 -0.38
N LEU A 167 -4.26 4.53 -1.53
CA LEU A 167 -4.68 5.21 -2.75
C LEU A 167 -6.04 5.89 -2.58
N GLY A 168 -6.96 5.24 -1.86
CA GLY A 168 -8.29 5.77 -1.56
C GLY A 168 -8.23 7.06 -0.76
N GLU A 169 -7.42 7.08 0.30
CA GLU A 169 -7.18 8.27 1.12
C GLU A 169 -6.60 9.42 0.28
N VAL A 170 -5.54 9.15 -0.49
CA VAL A 170 -4.87 10.17 -1.32
C VAL A 170 -5.80 10.74 -2.40
N LEU A 171 -6.71 9.92 -2.95
CA LEU A 171 -7.62 10.33 -4.02
C LEU A 171 -9.00 10.80 -3.52
N GLY A 172 -9.27 10.76 -2.22
CA GLY A 172 -10.58 11.06 -1.66
C GLY A 172 -11.68 10.09 -2.11
N ILE A 173 -11.32 8.82 -2.38
CA ILE A 173 -12.27 7.78 -2.80
C ILE A 173 -12.91 7.17 -1.54
N PRO A 174 -14.25 7.16 -1.42
CA PRO A 174 -14.91 6.62 -0.25
C PRO A 174 -14.70 5.10 -0.11
N PRO A 175 -14.69 4.53 1.12
CA PRO A 175 -14.42 3.12 1.38
C PRO A 175 -15.21 2.12 0.51
N GLN A 176 -16.49 2.43 0.24
CA GLN A 176 -17.40 1.61 -0.55
C GLN A 176 -16.94 1.42 -2.00
N LYS A 177 -16.05 2.29 -2.50
CA LYS A 177 -15.57 2.28 -3.89
C LYS A 177 -14.15 1.74 -4.04
N LEU A 178 -13.47 1.37 -2.94
CA LEU A 178 -12.06 0.99 -2.98
C LEU A 178 -11.77 -0.24 -3.84
N PHE A 179 -12.70 -1.21 -3.92
CA PHE A 179 -12.54 -2.36 -4.80
C PHE A 179 -12.52 -2.02 -6.30
N GLY A 180 -13.01 -0.83 -6.68
CA GLY A 180 -12.91 -0.30 -8.04
C GLY A 180 -11.48 0.06 -8.46
N ILE A 181 -10.55 0.19 -7.51
CA ILE A 181 -9.13 0.41 -7.79
C ILE A 181 -8.50 -0.95 -8.11
N GLY A 182 -8.19 -1.15 -9.39
CA GLY A 182 -7.51 -2.36 -9.88
C GLY A 182 -6.13 -2.53 -9.26
N GLN A 183 -5.79 -3.77 -8.92
CA GLN A 183 -4.50 -4.14 -8.34
C GLN A 183 -4.07 -5.49 -8.94
N SER A 184 -3.11 -5.48 -9.84
CA SER A 184 -2.52 -6.66 -10.47
C SER A 184 -1.44 -7.23 -9.56
N TYR A 185 -1.19 -8.54 -9.62
CA TYR A 185 0.00 -9.09 -8.96
C TYR A 185 1.26 -8.48 -9.57
N GLY A 186 2.23 -8.09 -8.73
CA GLY A 186 3.39 -7.31 -9.15
C GLY A 186 3.06 -5.88 -9.59
N GLY A 187 1.82 -5.42 -9.42
CA GLY A 187 1.41 -4.07 -9.76
C GLY A 187 2.13 -3.04 -8.91
N VAL A 188 2.63 -1.98 -9.55
CA VAL A 188 3.29 -0.84 -8.90
C VAL A 188 2.44 0.41 -9.08
N SER A 189 2.16 1.08 -7.97
CA SER A 189 1.58 2.43 -7.95
C SER A 189 2.57 3.39 -7.30
N MET A 190 2.53 4.66 -7.65
CA MET A 190 3.45 5.65 -7.08
C MET A 190 2.71 6.88 -6.61
N VAL A 191 3.05 7.33 -5.40
CA VAL A 191 2.52 8.52 -4.75
C VAL A 191 3.68 9.46 -4.48
N ASN A 192 3.54 10.71 -4.93
CA ASN A 192 4.45 11.80 -4.62
C ASN A 192 3.90 12.61 -3.45
N ILE A 193 4.67 12.77 -2.37
CA ILE A 193 4.34 13.69 -1.28
C ILE A 193 5.13 14.98 -1.51
N LYS A 194 4.44 16.04 -1.95
CA LYS A 194 5.03 17.36 -2.25
C LYS A 194 4.46 18.38 -1.28
N PHE A 195 5.30 19.05 -0.50
CA PHE A 195 4.85 20.04 0.51
C PHE A 195 3.81 19.46 1.49
N GLY A 196 3.96 18.19 1.86
CA GLY A 196 3.02 17.46 2.72
C GLY A 196 1.70 17.06 2.04
N GLN A 197 1.53 17.35 0.75
CA GLN A 197 0.35 16.97 -0.02
C GLN A 197 0.65 15.74 -0.88
N PRO A 198 -0.01 14.60 -0.64
CA PRO A 198 0.17 13.41 -1.46
C PRO A 198 -0.56 13.54 -2.81
N GLN A 199 0.07 13.06 -3.88
CA GLN A 199 -0.46 13.04 -5.23
C GLN A 199 -0.13 11.69 -5.88
N VAL A 200 -1.14 10.98 -6.38
CA VAL A 200 -0.90 9.76 -7.15
C VAL A 200 -0.35 10.11 -8.53
N GLU A 201 0.82 9.59 -8.87
CA GLU A 201 1.41 9.74 -10.21
C GLU A 201 0.87 8.69 -11.18
N TYR A 202 0.81 7.43 -10.73
CA TYR A 202 0.24 6.33 -11.49
C TYR A 202 -0.26 5.22 -10.58
N ILE A 203 -1.19 4.42 -11.10
CA ILE A 203 -1.80 3.30 -10.40
C ILE A 203 -1.59 2.03 -11.22
N ASN A 204 -1.15 0.98 -10.55
CA ASN A 204 -1.17 -0.41 -11.03
C ASN A 204 -0.48 -0.64 -12.39
N ARG A 205 0.73 -0.11 -12.57
CA ARG A 205 1.60 -0.46 -13.70
C ARG A 205 2.16 -1.86 -13.53
N VAL A 206 2.25 -2.61 -14.63
CA VAL A 206 2.83 -3.96 -14.74
C VAL A 206 3.76 -4.03 -15.95
#